data_AF-A0A8B4IHJ8-F1
#
_entry.id   AF-A0A8B4IHJ8-F1
#
_cell.length_a   1.000
_cell.length_b   1.000
_cell.length_c   1.000
_cell.angle_alpha   90.00
_cell.angle_beta   90.00
_cell.angle_gamma   90.00
#
_symmetry.space_group_name_H-M   'P 1'
#
loop_
_entity.id
_entity.type
_entity.pdbx_description
1 polymer ?
#
loop_
_entity_poly.entity_id
_entity_poly.type
_entity_poly.pdbx_seq_one_letter_code
_entity_poly.pdbx_strand_id
1 'polypeptide(L)'
;MFLFALGVAVIPPLFMAGVWFDWIYRALVLLVVACPCALVISTPVTIVSGLAAAARKGILIKGGVYLEGGYKLDYLALDKTGTITHGKPVQTDYLPLFPNVADSAPALAASLAGRSDHPVSLAIANAAVDKNLPSHAVDNFEALAGRGVRGDINGETYHLGNHRLVEDLGLCSPALEEKALRLGKTRQVGGAVAR
;
A
#
# COMPACT_ATOMS: atom_id res chain seq x y z
N MET A 1 -42.17 -16.00 -22.92
CA MET A 1 -42.01 -16.79 -24.17
C MET A 1 -42.72 -18.13 -24.11
N PHE A 2 -42.50 -18.98 -23.10
CA PHE A 2 -43.19 -20.26 -22.97
C PHE A 2 -44.73 -20.15 -22.95
N LEU A 3 -45.29 -19.29 -22.09
CA LEU A 3 -46.75 -19.04 -22.02
C LEU A 3 -47.32 -18.52 -23.35
N PHE A 4 -46.53 -17.71 -24.06
CA PHE A 4 -46.93 -17.16 -25.35
C PHE A 4 -46.94 -18.24 -26.44
N ALA A 5 -45.92 -19.11 -26.50
CA ALA A 5 -45.91 -20.26 -27.38
C ALA A 5 -47.06 -21.24 -27.09
N LEU A 6 -47.38 -21.48 -25.81
CA LEU A 6 -48.52 -22.31 -25.41
C LEU A 6 -49.85 -21.71 -25.89
N GLY A 7 -50.02 -20.39 -25.76
CA GLY A 7 -51.18 -19.68 -26.29
C GLY A 7 -51.30 -19.83 -27.81
N VAL A 8 -50.19 -19.69 -28.55
CA VAL A 8 -50.15 -19.88 -30.01
C VAL A 8 -50.48 -21.31 -30.41
N ALA A 9 -50.10 -22.31 -29.61
CA ALA A 9 -50.39 -23.72 -29.88
C ALA A 9 -51.88 -24.08 -29.66
N VAL A 10 -52.54 -23.46 -28.67
CA VAL A 10 -53.86 -23.91 -28.19
C VAL A 10 -55.02 -23.00 -28.63
N ILE A 11 -54.83 -21.67 -28.65
CA ILE A 11 -55.94 -20.72 -28.89
C ILE A 11 -56.52 -20.86 -30.31
N PRO A 12 -55.73 -20.90 -31.39
CA PRO A 12 -56.29 -20.94 -32.75
C PRO A 12 -56.97 -22.28 -33.10
N PRO A 13 -56.44 -23.47 -32.73
CA PRO A 13 -57.17 -24.72 -32.91
C PRO A 13 -58.49 -24.78 -32.13
N LEU A 14 -58.53 -24.23 -30.92
CA LEU A 14 -59.70 -24.32 -30.03
C LEU A 14 -60.80 -23.31 -30.38
N PHE A 15 -60.45 -22.08 -30.76
CA PHE A 15 -61.42 -21.00 -31.00
C PHE A 15 -61.64 -20.67 -32.49
N MET A 16 -60.71 -21.06 -33.37
CA MET A 16 -60.75 -20.69 -34.80
C MET A 16 -60.76 -21.92 -35.73
N ALA A 17 -60.96 -23.12 -35.19
CA ALA A 17 -60.95 -24.40 -35.92
C ALA A 17 -59.68 -24.62 -36.76
N GLY A 18 -58.54 -24.10 -36.30
CA GLY A 18 -57.25 -24.27 -36.97
C GLY A 18 -56.70 -25.70 -36.86
N VAL A 19 -55.86 -26.10 -37.82
CA VAL A 19 -55.20 -27.40 -37.81
C VAL A 19 -54.19 -27.48 -36.66
N TRP A 20 -54.39 -28.41 -35.72
CA TRP A 20 -53.55 -28.58 -34.53
C TRP A 20 -52.05 -28.70 -34.85
N PHE A 21 -51.72 -29.49 -35.86
CA PHE A 21 -50.32 -29.73 -36.25
C PHE A 21 -49.61 -28.44 -36.64
N ASP A 22 -50.25 -27.57 -37.43
CA ASP A 22 -49.65 -26.33 -37.92
C ASP A 22 -49.38 -25.34 -36.78
N TRP A 23 -50.31 -25.22 -35.83
CA TRP A 23 -50.18 -24.29 -34.71
C TRP A 23 -49.19 -24.79 -33.65
N ILE A 24 -49.12 -26.11 -33.41
CA ILE A 24 -48.08 -26.73 -32.60
C ILE A 24 -46.70 -26.52 -33.25
N TYR A 25 -46.59 -26.74 -34.56
CA TYR A 25 -45.35 -26.50 -35.30
C TYR A 25 -44.88 -25.05 -35.19
N ARG A 26 -45.79 -24.08 -35.39
CA ARG A 26 -45.50 -22.64 -35.22
C ARG A 26 -45.06 -22.30 -33.80
N ALA A 27 -45.67 -22.90 -32.77
CA ALA A 27 -45.28 -22.70 -31.38
C ALA A 27 -43.87 -23.22 -31.08
N LEU A 28 -43.49 -24.38 -31.65
CA LEU A 28 -42.13 -24.92 -31.53
C LEU A 28 -41.09 -24.02 -32.22
N VAL A 29 -41.38 -23.53 -33.43
CA VAL A 29 -40.51 -22.56 -34.12
C VAL A 29 -40.31 -21.30 -33.28
N LEU A 30 -41.39 -20.79 -32.68
CA LEU A 30 -41.34 -19.61 -31.82
C LEU A 30 -40.47 -19.83 -30.57
N LEU A 31 -40.52 -21.02 -29.96
CA LEU A 31 -39.65 -21.39 -28.83
C LEU A 31 -38.17 -21.43 -29.23
N VAL A 32 -37.86 -21.98 -30.40
CA VAL A 32 -36.48 -22.06 -30.92
C VAL A 32 -35.91 -20.67 -31.18
N VAL A 33 -36.67 -19.80 -31.84
CA VAL A 33 -36.26 -18.42 -32.13
C VAL A 33 -36.11 -17.58 -30.85
N ALA A 34 -36.87 -17.91 -29.79
CA ALA A 34 -36.81 -17.21 -28.52
C ALA A 34 -35.54 -17.50 -27.70
N CYS A 35 -34.69 -18.47 -28.08
CA CYS A 35 -33.47 -18.77 -27.35
C CYS A 35 -32.50 -17.57 -27.38
N PRO A 36 -32.20 -16.93 -26.24
CA PRO A 36 -31.44 -15.68 -26.22
C PRO A 36 -29.93 -15.99 -26.18
N CYS A 37 -29.41 -16.66 -27.21
CA CYS A 37 -28.01 -17.09 -27.27
C CYS A 37 -27.02 -15.94 -27.03
N ALA A 38 -27.30 -14.77 -27.61
CA ALA A 38 -26.48 -13.56 -27.45
C ALA A 38 -26.47 -13.04 -26.00
N LEU A 39 -27.59 -13.18 -25.27
CA LEU A 39 -27.68 -12.72 -23.89
C LEU A 39 -26.80 -13.57 -22.98
N VAL A 40 -26.86 -14.90 -23.15
CA VAL A 40 -26.12 -15.87 -22.32
C VAL A 40 -24.60 -15.70 -22.47
N ILE A 41 -24.12 -15.39 -23.67
CA ILE A 41 -22.69 -15.20 -23.92
C ILE A 41 -22.19 -13.79 -23.56
N SER A 42 -23.09 -12.81 -23.39
CA SER A 42 -22.68 -11.41 -23.21
C SER A 42 -21.86 -11.22 -21.92
N THR A 43 -22.31 -11.77 -20.79
CA THR A 43 -21.64 -11.62 -19.49
C THR A 43 -20.25 -12.27 -19.42
N PRO A 44 -20.02 -13.55 -19.79
CA PRO A 44 -18.68 -14.12 -19.74
C PRO A 44 -17.72 -13.44 -20.71
N VAL A 45 -18.16 -13.06 -21.91
CA VAL A 45 -17.31 -12.38 -22.90
C VAL A 45 -16.88 -11.00 -22.38
N THR A 46 -17.80 -10.23 -21.80
CA THR A 46 -17.49 -8.92 -21.22
C THR A 46 -16.55 -9.05 -20.02
N ILE A 47 -16.78 -10.01 -19.11
CA ILE A 47 -15.91 -10.23 -17.95
C ILE A 47 -14.49 -10.60 -18.39
N VAL A 48 -14.33 -11.59 -19.28
CA VAL A 48 -13.01 -12.04 -19.73
C VAL A 48 -12.28 -10.92 -20.46
N SER A 49 -12.99 -10.16 -21.30
CA SER A 49 -12.43 -9.00 -22.00
C SER A 49 -11.98 -7.90 -21.02
N GLY A 50 -12.78 -7.62 -19.99
CA GLY A 50 -12.47 -6.64 -18.94
C GLY A 50 -11.26 -7.05 -18.10
N LEU A 51 -11.21 -8.31 -17.66
CA LEU A 51 -10.06 -8.87 -16.93
C LEU A 51 -8.78 -8.80 -17.77
N ALA A 52 -8.84 -9.16 -19.05
CA ALA A 52 -7.69 -9.09 -19.95
C ALA A 52 -7.21 -7.64 -20.15
N ALA A 53 -8.14 -6.68 -20.25
CA ALA A 53 -7.80 -5.26 -20.36
C ALA A 53 -7.14 -4.71 -19.09
N ALA A 54 -7.62 -5.11 -17.91
CA ALA A 54 -7.04 -4.74 -16.62
C ALA A 54 -5.62 -5.32 -16.46
N ALA A 55 -5.43 -6.60 -16.80
CA ALA A 55 -4.13 -7.27 -16.73
C ALA A 55 -3.08 -6.60 -17.63
N ARG A 56 -3.46 -6.16 -18.84
CA ARG A 56 -2.57 -5.38 -19.73
C ARG A 56 -2.12 -4.04 -19.14
N LYS A 57 -2.84 -3.52 -18.14
CA LYS A 57 -2.49 -2.30 -17.41
C LYS A 57 -1.82 -2.58 -16.05
N GLY A 58 -1.43 -3.83 -15.80
CA GLY A 58 -0.79 -4.23 -14.53
C GLY A 58 -1.77 -4.35 -13.36
N ILE A 59 -3.08 -4.39 -13.60
CA ILE A 59 -4.11 -4.52 -12.57
C ILE A 59 -4.58 -5.99 -12.53
N LEU A 60 -4.25 -6.70 -11.45
CA LEU A 60 -4.67 -8.08 -11.25
C LEU A 60 -6.01 -8.15 -10.49
N ILE A 61 -7.06 -8.58 -11.18
CA ILE A 61 -8.39 -8.77 -10.60
C ILE A 61 -8.66 -10.28 -10.47
N LYS A 62 -8.92 -10.75 -9.24
CA LYS A 62 -9.04 -12.18 -8.89
C LYS A 62 -10.40 -12.80 -9.28
N GLY A 63 -10.96 -12.44 -10.43
CA GLY A 63 -12.21 -13.00 -10.97
C GLY A 63 -13.28 -11.96 -11.29
N GLY A 64 -14.33 -12.39 -12.01
CA GLY A 64 -15.39 -11.51 -12.52
C GLY A 64 -16.23 -10.84 -11.44
N VAL A 65 -16.48 -11.53 -10.32
CA VAL A 65 -17.26 -10.98 -9.19
C VAL A 65 -16.61 -9.71 -8.62
N TYR A 66 -15.27 -9.66 -8.56
CA TYR A 66 -14.55 -8.48 -8.09
C TYR A 66 -14.53 -7.35 -9.12
N LEU A 67 -14.52 -7.69 -10.42
CA LEU A 67 -14.64 -6.70 -11.49
C LEU A 67 -16.00 -6.02 -11.45
N GLU A 68 -17.09 -6.78 -11.26
CA GLU A 68 -18.44 -6.24 -11.09
C GLU A 68 -18.60 -5.47 -9.78
N GLY A 69 -18.02 -5.98 -8.69
CA GLY A 69 -18.01 -5.30 -7.39
C GLY A 69 -17.34 -3.94 -7.44
N GLY A 70 -16.31 -3.77 -8.28
CA GLY A 70 -15.60 -2.51 -8.49
C GLY A 70 -16.51 -1.36 -8.95
N TYR A 71 -17.57 -1.65 -9.72
CA TYR A 71 -18.55 -0.63 -10.14
C TYR A 71 -19.37 -0.07 -8.97
N LYS A 72 -19.54 -0.84 -7.89
CA LYS A 72 -20.34 -0.47 -6.71
C LYS A 72 -19.53 0.19 -5.59
N LEU A 73 -18.27 0.56 -5.84
CA LEU A 73 -17.41 1.16 -4.82
C LEU A 73 -17.72 2.66 -4.65
N ASP A 74 -18.20 3.03 -3.46
CA ASP A 74 -18.44 4.44 -3.08
C ASP A 74 -17.29 5.05 -2.28
N TYR A 75 -16.57 4.23 -1.53
CA TYR A 75 -15.50 4.66 -0.61
C TYR A 75 -14.24 3.82 -0.82
N LEU A 76 -13.08 4.47 -0.72
CA LEU A 76 -11.78 3.83 -0.82
C LEU A 76 -10.94 4.18 0.42
N ALA A 77 -10.68 3.17 1.26
CA ALA A 77 -9.71 3.27 2.33
C ALA A 77 -8.35 2.81 1.82
N LEU A 78 -7.35 3.69 1.88
CA LEU A 78 -5.99 3.39 1.45
C LEU A 78 -5.09 3.23 2.67
N ASP A 79 -4.27 2.19 2.66
CA ASP A 79 -3.15 2.12 3.59
C ASP A 79 -2.11 3.19 3.21
N LYS A 80 -1.42 3.77 4.20
CA LYS A 80 -0.40 4.80 3.94
C LYS A 80 0.93 4.14 3.62
N THR A 81 1.38 3.21 4.45
CA THR A 81 2.74 2.67 4.41
C THR A 81 2.83 1.61 3.31
N GLY A 82 3.69 1.82 2.32
CA GLY A 82 3.85 0.87 1.20
C GLY A 82 2.78 0.96 0.10
N THR A 83 1.68 1.71 0.31
CA THR A 83 0.68 1.99 -0.74
C THR A 83 0.76 3.44 -1.23
N ILE A 84 0.46 4.42 -0.38
CA ILE A 84 0.62 5.85 -0.72
C ILE A 84 2.08 6.28 -0.65
N THR A 85 2.83 5.69 0.29
CA THR A 85 4.24 5.97 0.52
C THR A 85 5.10 4.79 0.14
N HIS A 86 6.39 5.01 -0.14
CA HIS A 86 7.31 3.92 -0.50
C HIS A 86 7.62 2.94 0.65
N GLY A 87 7.14 3.20 1.88
CA GLY A 87 7.39 2.33 3.04
C GLY A 87 8.85 2.26 3.49
N LYS A 88 9.72 3.12 2.92
CA LYS A 88 11.15 3.22 3.25
C LYS A 88 11.42 4.59 3.86
N PRO A 89 11.86 4.67 5.13
CA PRO A 89 12.26 5.93 5.73
C PRO A 89 13.46 6.53 4.97
N VAL A 90 13.50 7.85 4.88
CA VAL A 90 14.64 8.61 4.32
C VAL A 90 14.94 9.75 5.29
N GLN A 91 16.21 10.06 5.51
CA GLN A 91 16.59 11.22 6.32
C GLN A 91 16.22 12.50 5.56
N THR A 92 15.26 13.26 6.10
CA THR A 92 14.81 14.54 5.49
C THR A 92 15.55 15.73 6.07
N ASP A 93 15.73 15.74 7.39
CA ASP A 93 16.21 16.90 8.13
C ASP A 93 17.35 16.50 9.07
N TYR A 94 18.26 17.45 9.30
CA TYR A 94 19.30 17.37 10.32
C TYR A 94 19.39 18.74 10.99
N LEU A 95 19.27 18.76 12.32
CA LEU A 95 19.30 19.99 13.10
C LEU A 95 20.33 19.84 14.22
N PRO A 96 21.52 20.46 14.11
CA PRO A 96 22.50 20.42 15.18
C PRO A 96 22.00 21.18 16.42
N LEU A 97 22.26 20.62 17.61
CA LEU A 97 21.96 21.30 18.87
C LEU A 97 23.00 22.39 19.16
N PHE A 98 24.28 22.11 18.88
CA PHE A 98 25.39 23.03 19.05
C PHE A 98 26.09 23.31 17.71
N PRO A 99 26.51 24.56 17.42
CA PRO A 99 27.13 24.91 16.14
C PRO A 99 28.46 24.18 15.86
N ASN A 100 29.21 23.86 16.92
CA ASN A 100 30.54 23.25 16.83
C ASN A 100 30.54 21.77 16.41
N VAL A 101 29.39 21.09 16.41
CA VAL A 101 29.25 19.68 16.04
C VAL A 101 28.52 19.47 14.71
N ALA A 102 28.21 20.57 14.01
CA ALA A 102 27.38 20.52 12.81
C ALA A 102 27.95 19.59 11.73
N ASP A 103 29.28 19.59 11.54
CA ASP A 103 29.94 18.87 10.45
C ASP A 103 30.34 17.44 10.83
N SER A 104 30.65 17.17 12.11
CA SER A 104 31.12 15.85 12.57
C SER A 104 29.99 14.91 12.98
N ALA A 105 28.92 15.43 13.58
CA ALA A 105 27.84 14.60 14.12
C ALA A 105 27.11 13.74 13.07
N PRO A 106 26.88 14.18 11.81
CA PRO A 106 26.26 13.34 10.80
C PRO A 106 27.09 12.09 10.47
N ALA A 107 28.42 12.23 10.39
CA ALA A 107 29.32 11.11 10.10
C ALA A 107 29.37 10.10 11.27
N LEU A 108 29.39 10.59 12.51
CA LEU A 108 29.34 9.76 13.72
C LEU A 108 28.01 9.01 13.83
N ALA A 109 26.90 9.73 13.64
CA ALA A 109 25.56 9.15 13.66
C ALA A 109 25.39 8.07 12.58
N ALA A 110 25.90 8.32 11.38
CA ALA A 110 25.86 7.36 10.29
C ALA A 110 26.72 6.11 10.56
N SER A 111 27.88 6.29 11.18
CA SER A 111 28.78 5.19 11.55
C SER A 111 28.10 4.25 12.55
N LEU A 112 27.43 4.79 13.58
CA LEU A 112 26.61 4.01 14.51
C LEU A 112 25.41 3.36 13.81
N ALA A 113 24.70 4.14 12.99
CA ALA A 113 23.49 3.68 12.31
C ALA A 113 23.78 2.52 11.35
N GLY A 114 24.94 2.53 10.68
CA GLY A 114 25.37 1.48 9.76
C GLY A 114 25.59 0.11 10.41
N ARG A 115 25.62 0.03 11.75
CA ARG A 115 25.72 -1.23 12.50
C ARG A 115 24.36 -1.84 12.89
N SER A 116 23.24 -1.18 12.55
CA SER A 116 21.89 -1.60 12.93
C SER A 116 21.00 -1.84 11.71
N ASP A 117 20.24 -2.94 11.73
CA ASP A 117 19.28 -3.29 10.67
C ASP A 117 17.93 -2.54 10.76
N HIS A 118 17.76 -1.67 11.75
CA HIS A 118 16.52 -0.90 11.91
C HIS A 118 16.29 0.07 10.72
N PRO A 119 15.06 0.16 10.14
CA PRO A 119 14.80 0.98 8.96
C PRO A 119 15.18 2.46 9.08
N VAL A 120 15.08 3.04 10.28
CA VAL A 120 15.51 4.43 10.55
C VAL A 120 17.04 4.56 10.54
N SER A 121 17.76 3.57 11.07
CA SER A 121 19.23 3.57 11.05
C SER A 121 19.75 3.44 9.63
N LEU A 122 19.15 2.56 8.83
CA LEU A 122 19.45 2.45 7.40
C LEU A 122 19.22 3.77 6.66
N ALA A 123 18.17 4.51 6.99
CA ALA A 123 17.90 5.82 6.38
C ALA A 123 19.00 6.85 6.68
N ILE A 124 19.57 6.84 7.89
CA ILE A 124 20.69 7.71 8.28
C ILE A 124 21.99 7.27 7.60
N ALA A 125 22.27 5.96 7.60
CA ALA A 125 23.46 5.40 6.97
C ALA A 125 23.49 5.67 5.45
N ASN A 126 22.37 5.47 4.76
CA ASN A 126 22.26 5.73 3.32
C ASN A 126 22.43 7.22 3.00
N ALA A 127 21.82 8.10 3.79
CA ALA A 127 21.96 9.55 3.58
C ALA A 127 23.41 10.04 3.75
N ALA A 128 24.23 9.34 4.54
CA ALA A 128 25.65 9.61 4.68
C ALA A 128 26.47 9.13 3.47
N VAL A 129 26.11 7.97 2.90
CA VAL A 129 26.70 7.49 1.63
C VAL A 129 26.41 8.49 0.51
N ASP A 130 25.17 8.96 0.37
CA ASP A 130 24.78 9.94 -0.65
C ASP A 130 25.55 11.28 -0.51
N LYS A 131 25.92 11.65 0.72
CA LYS A 131 26.68 12.86 1.05
C LYS A 131 28.20 12.64 1.09
N ASN A 132 28.68 11.44 0.77
CA ASN A 132 30.10 11.05 0.88
C ASN A 132 30.72 11.39 2.24
N LEU A 133 29.98 11.16 3.33
CA LEU A 133 30.50 11.38 4.67
C LEU A 133 31.53 10.29 5.04
N PRO A 134 32.56 10.63 5.83
CA PRO A 134 33.52 9.64 6.29
C PRO A 134 32.84 8.60 7.20
N SER A 135 33.23 7.34 7.03
CA SER A 135 32.84 6.25 7.93
C SER A 135 33.90 6.09 9.00
N HIS A 136 33.47 6.00 10.25
CA HIS A 136 34.34 5.71 11.39
C HIS A 136 34.16 4.26 11.84
N ALA A 137 35.20 3.68 12.43
CA ALA A 137 35.10 2.39 13.10
C ALA A 137 34.26 2.56 14.39
N VAL A 138 33.37 1.60 14.63
CA VAL A 138 32.52 1.55 15.83
C VAL A 138 32.88 0.32 16.62
N ASP A 139 33.39 0.53 17.82
CA ASP A 139 33.69 -0.51 18.79
C ASP A 139 32.56 -0.62 19.82
N ASN A 140 32.51 -1.74 20.57
CA ASN A 140 31.53 -1.98 21.65
C ASN A 140 30.07 -1.65 21.29
N PHE A 141 29.67 -1.98 20.06
CA PHE A 141 28.32 -1.70 19.58
C PHE A 141 27.26 -2.50 20.36
N GLU A 142 26.24 -1.79 20.83
CA GLU A 142 25.12 -2.35 21.57
C GLU A 142 23.78 -1.81 21.04
N ALA A 143 22.84 -2.72 20.77
CA ALA A 143 21.48 -2.36 20.40
C ALA A 143 20.60 -2.27 21.67
N LEU A 144 20.12 -1.07 21.97
CA LEU A 144 19.26 -0.78 23.12
C LEU A 144 17.79 -0.93 22.71
N ALA A 145 17.20 -2.09 23.04
CA ALA A 145 15.84 -2.44 22.62
C ALA A 145 14.81 -1.36 22.97
N GLY A 146 14.08 -0.89 21.95
CA GLY A 146 13.05 0.16 22.10
C GLY A 146 13.58 1.56 22.41
N ARG A 147 14.90 1.76 22.40
CA ARG A 147 15.57 3.03 22.74
C ARG A 147 16.48 3.53 21.63
N GLY A 148 17.35 2.69 21.08
CA GLY A 148 18.32 3.10 20.06
C GLY A 148 19.53 2.16 20.00
N VAL A 149 20.69 2.74 19.72
CA VAL A 149 21.99 2.06 19.68
C VAL A 149 23.05 2.89 20.40
N ARG A 150 24.11 2.22 20.86
CA ARG A 150 25.30 2.81 21.47
C ARG A 150 26.53 2.19 20.82
N GLY A 151 27.63 2.94 20.73
CA GLY A 151 28.93 2.39 20.39
C GLY A 151 30.03 3.41 20.67
N ASP A 152 31.27 2.94 20.63
CA ASP A 152 32.45 3.75 20.89
C ASP A 152 33.12 4.12 19.55
N ILE A 153 33.42 5.41 19.36
CA ILE A 153 34.12 5.93 18.18
C ILE A 153 35.27 6.81 18.67
N ASN A 154 36.50 6.51 18.24
CA ASN A 154 37.71 7.23 18.67
C ASN A 154 37.87 7.29 20.20
N GLY A 155 37.43 6.25 20.93
CA GLY A 155 37.53 6.17 22.39
C GLY A 155 36.42 6.91 23.15
N GLU A 156 35.48 7.56 22.45
CA GLU A 156 34.32 8.24 23.05
C GLU A 156 33.05 7.41 22.82
N THR A 157 32.22 7.30 23.85
CA THR A 157 30.91 6.64 23.73
C THR A 157 29.90 7.59 23.10
N TYR A 158 29.24 7.13 22.04
CA TYR A 158 28.14 7.82 21.39
C TYR A 158 26.83 7.04 21.48
N HIS A 159 25.73 7.77 21.54
CA HIS A 159 24.38 7.23 21.57
C HIS A 159 23.55 7.74 20.40
N LEU A 160 22.75 6.87 19.78
CA LEU A 160 21.81 7.22 18.72
C LEU A 160 20.47 6.58 19.02
N GLY A 161 19.47 7.37 19.38
CA GLY A 161 18.16 6.82 19.76
C GLY A 161 17.03 7.83 19.86
N ASN A 162 15.89 7.33 20.34
CA ASN A 162 14.67 8.10 20.52
C ASN A 162 14.74 9.00 21.77
N HIS A 163 13.68 9.80 21.97
CA HIS A 163 13.59 10.72 23.10
C HIS A 163 13.75 10.03 24.47
N ARG A 164 13.23 8.82 24.65
CA ARG A 164 13.34 8.08 25.92
C ARG A 164 14.80 7.80 26.28
N LEU A 165 15.63 7.43 25.29
CA LEU A 165 17.07 7.23 25.52
C LEU A 165 17.74 8.51 26.05
N VAL A 166 17.35 9.67 25.51
CA VAL A 166 17.89 10.96 25.92
C VAL A 166 17.45 11.32 27.35
N GLU A 167 16.20 11.04 27.69
CA GLU A 167 15.67 11.19 29.06
C GLU A 167 16.41 10.28 30.05
N ASP A 168 16.59 8.99 29.71
CA ASP A 168 17.29 8.01 30.55
C ASP A 168 18.75 8.43 30.84
N LEU A 169 19.40 9.11 29.90
CA LEU A 169 20.76 9.64 30.04
C LEU A 169 20.82 10.96 30.81
N GLY A 170 19.67 11.55 31.19
CA GLY A 170 19.60 12.86 31.85
C GLY A 170 20.03 14.02 30.95
N LEU A 171 19.93 13.85 29.63
CA LEU A 171 20.41 14.82 28.64
C LEU A 171 19.29 15.69 28.07
N CYS A 172 18.06 15.56 28.58
CA CYS A 172 16.94 16.40 28.18
C CYS A 172 17.15 17.85 28.64
N SER A 173 16.99 18.79 27.70
CA SER A 173 16.99 20.22 27.96
C SER A 173 15.76 20.86 27.31
N PRO A 174 15.21 21.96 27.86
CA PRO A 174 14.04 22.62 27.28
C PRO A 174 14.25 23.05 25.82
N ALA A 175 15.47 23.45 25.46
CA ALA A 175 15.83 23.82 24.09
C ALA A 175 15.81 22.62 23.13
N LEU A 176 16.14 21.41 23.61
CA LEU A 176 16.06 20.18 22.83
C LEU A 176 14.62 19.75 22.63
N GLU A 177 13.79 19.83 23.66
CA GLU A 177 12.35 19.53 23.57
C GLU A 177 11.65 20.46 22.59
N GLU A 178 11.89 21.78 22.64
CA GLU A 178 11.28 22.72 21.71
C GLU A 178 11.64 22.41 20.25
N LYS A 179 12.93 22.15 19.99
CA LYS A 179 13.42 21.77 18.65
C LYS A 179 12.84 20.44 18.18
N ALA A 180 12.79 19.43 19.04
CA ALA A 180 12.20 18.13 18.72
C ALA A 180 10.69 18.24 18.41
N LEU A 181 9.96 19.08 19.16
CA LEU A 181 8.53 19.31 18.95
C LEU A 181 8.25 20.01 17.62
N ARG A 182 9.10 20.96 17.19
CA ARG A 182 8.98 21.63 15.87
C ARG A 182 9.08 20.63 14.72
N LEU A 183 10.02 19.69 14.80
CA LEU A 183 10.17 18.63 13.79
C LEU A 183 9.02 17.61 13.86
N GLY A 184 8.62 17.21 15.07
CA GLY A 184 7.53 16.25 15.30
C GLY A 184 6.13 16.77 14.92
N LYS A 185 5.87 18.08 15.06
CA LYS A 185 4.62 18.72 14.60
C LYS A 185 4.50 18.76 13.07
N THR A 186 5.62 18.67 12.36
CA THR A 186 5.64 18.69 10.90
C THR A 186 5.49 17.28 10.31
N ARG A 187 5.88 16.21 11.01
CA ARG A 187 5.65 14.80 10.64
C ARG A 187 5.86 13.87 11.84
N GLN A 188 4.91 12.96 12.11
CA GLN A 188 5.09 11.82 13.02
C GLN A 188 6.11 10.82 12.45
N VAL A 189 7.41 11.02 12.62
CA VAL A 189 8.45 9.99 12.37
C VAL A 189 9.59 10.20 13.37
N GLY A 190 10.07 9.12 13.99
CA GLY A 190 11.00 9.13 15.12
C GLY A 190 12.29 9.92 14.86
N GLY A 191 12.58 10.86 15.75
CA GLY A 191 13.84 11.59 15.78
C GLY A 191 14.94 10.75 16.43
N ALA A 192 16.12 10.76 15.81
CA ALA A 192 17.33 10.24 16.40
C ALA A 192 18.16 11.42 16.92
N VAL A 193 18.48 11.41 18.22
CA VAL A 193 19.38 12.40 18.82
C VAL A 193 20.74 11.74 18.95
N ALA A 194 21.74 12.30 18.29
CA ALA A 194 23.15 11.93 18.45
C ALA A 194 23.81 12.96 19.36
N ARG A 195 24.49 12.48 20.40
CA ARG A 195 25.43 13.27 21.21
C ARG A 195 26.75 12.55 21.19
#